data_AF-A0A8R1XWD5-F1
#
_entry.id   AF-A0A8R1XWD5-F1
#
_cell.length_a   1.000
_cell.length_b   1.000
_cell.length_c   1.000
_cell.angle_alpha   90.00
_cell.angle_beta   90.00
_cell.angle_gamma   90.00
#
_symmetry.space_group_name_H-M   'P 1'
#
loop_
_entity.id
_entity.type
_entity.pdbx_description
1 polymer ?
#
loop_
_entity_poly.entity_id
_entity_poly.type
_entity_poly.pdbx_seq_one_letter_code
_entity_poly.pdbx_strand_id
1 'polypeptide(L)'
;MKNTSIGINKAEMSYPTLVIVITLLQVALVENLDCFTGRLGFGLMFTECSPNISYCVKVTNIDPEYVHVIDKGCDMENFCHVS
;
A
#
# COMPACT_ATOMS: atom_id res chain seq x y z
N MET A 1 -17.48 52.14 -23.21
CA MET A 1 -17.47 51.09 -22.18
C MET A 1 -16.25 50.22 -22.42
N LYS A 2 -15.28 50.18 -21.49
CA LYS A 2 -14.08 49.33 -21.61
C LYS A 2 -14.45 47.91 -21.19
N ASN A 3 -14.50 46.98 -22.14
CA ASN A 3 -14.63 45.55 -21.85
C ASN A 3 -13.26 45.03 -21.39
N THR A 4 -13.12 44.82 -20.09
CA THR A 4 -11.99 44.10 -19.51
C THR A 4 -12.24 42.61 -19.68
N SER A 5 -11.63 42.01 -20.69
CA SER A 5 -11.62 40.55 -20.85
C SER A 5 -10.73 39.93 -19.78
N ILE A 6 -11.35 39.22 -18.84
CA ILE A 6 -10.66 38.39 -17.84
C ILE A 6 -10.04 37.21 -18.59
N GLY A 7 -8.72 37.25 -18.80
CA GLY A 7 -7.95 36.16 -19.39
C GLY A 7 -7.91 34.99 -18.42
N ILE A 8 -8.78 34.01 -18.63
CA ILE A 8 -8.70 32.71 -17.96
C ILE A 8 -7.51 31.98 -18.60
N ASN A 9 -6.34 32.08 -17.98
CA ASN A 9 -5.18 31.26 -18.34
C ASN A 9 -5.55 29.79 -18.06
N LYS A 10 -6.04 29.09 -19.09
CA LYS A 10 -6.06 27.63 -19.09
C LYS A 10 -4.61 27.18 -19.09
N ALA A 11 -4.13 26.74 -17.95
CA ALA A 11 -2.85 26.03 -17.87
C ALA A 11 -3.00 24.73 -18.66
N GLU A 12 -2.58 24.74 -19.92
CA GLU A 12 -2.50 23.54 -20.75
C GLU A 12 -1.32 22.71 -20.24
N MET A 13 -1.64 21.60 -19.58
CA MET A 13 -0.63 20.65 -19.13
C MET A 13 -0.02 19.97 -20.37
N SER A 14 1.29 20.07 -20.50
CA SER A 14 2.04 19.48 -21.61
C SER A 14 1.85 17.95 -21.64
N TYR A 15 1.66 17.39 -22.84
CA TYR A 15 1.46 15.95 -23.06
C TYR A 15 2.50 15.05 -22.34
N PRO A 16 3.82 15.32 -22.38
CA PRO A 16 4.80 14.55 -21.61
C PRO A 16 4.56 14.60 -20.09
N THR A 17 4.10 15.73 -19.55
CA THR A 17 3.76 15.84 -18.13
C THR A 17 2.56 14.98 -17.77
N LEU A 18 1.53 14.93 -18.64
CA LEU A 18 0.37 14.06 -18.46
C LEU A 18 0.79 12.58 -18.44
N VAL A 19 1.67 12.16 -19.35
CA VAL A 19 2.17 10.77 -19.42
C VAL A 19 2.91 10.40 -18.14
N ILE A 20 3.80 11.28 -17.64
CA ILE A 20 4.55 11.05 -16.39
C ILE A 20 3.61 10.92 -15.19
N VAL A 21 2.58 11.77 -15.09
CA VAL A 21 1.61 11.69 -14.00
C VAL A 21 0.81 10.39 -14.07
N ILE A 22 0.39 9.97 -15.26
CA ILE A 22 -0.35 8.70 -15.43
C ILE A 22 0.54 7.50 -15.09
N THR A 23 1.80 7.47 -15.53
CA THR A 23 2.70 6.36 -15.20
C THR A 23 3.03 6.29 -13.72
N LEU A 24 3.30 7.43 -13.06
CA LEU A 24 3.49 7.46 -11.61
C LEU A 24 2.25 7.00 -10.85
N LEU A 25 1.06 7.41 -11.29
CA LEU A 25 -0.21 6.98 -10.70
C LEU A 25 -0.44 5.46 -10.89
N GLN A 26 -0.05 4.91 -12.04
CA GLN A 26 -0.14 3.47 -12.29
C GLN A 26 0.86 2.68 -11.44
N VAL A 27 2.11 3.15 -11.30
CA VAL A 27 3.09 2.50 -10.41
C VAL A 27 2.58 2.51 -8.97
N ALA A 28 2.01 3.62 -8.51
CA ALA A 28 1.43 3.71 -7.17
C ALA A 28 0.18 2.82 -6.97
N LEU A 29 -0.57 2.51 -8.03
CA LEU A 29 -1.78 1.68 -7.96
C LEU A 29 -1.50 0.17 -8.10
N VAL A 30 -0.37 -0.20 -8.70
CA VAL A 30 -0.05 -1.60 -9.06
C VAL A 30 0.85 -2.28 -8.02
N GLU A 31 1.46 -1.54 -7.11
CA GLU A 31 2.19 -2.15 -5.98
C GLU A 31 1.22 -2.65 -4.92
N ASN A 32 0.49 -3.72 -5.24
CA ASN A 32 -0.12 -4.54 -4.20
C ASN A 32 1.01 -5.15 -3.38
N LEU A 33 0.97 -4.94 -2.07
CA LEU A 33 1.99 -5.45 -1.17
C LEU A 33 1.85 -6.97 -1.08
N ASP A 34 2.90 -7.71 -1.41
CA ASP A 34 2.93 -9.15 -1.17
C ASP A 34 3.60 -9.47 0.17
N CYS A 35 2.94 -10.28 1.00
CA CYS A 35 3.45 -10.70 2.30
C CYS A 35 3.50 -12.23 2.43
N PHE A 36 4.39 -12.71 3.30
CA PHE A 36 4.27 -14.08 3.79
C PHE A 36 3.07 -14.18 4.74
N THR A 37 2.13 -15.04 4.40
CA THR A 37 0.97 -15.37 5.22
C THR A 37 1.09 -16.79 5.79
N GLY A 38 0.51 -16.99 6.96
CA GLY A 38 0.41 -18.30 7.61
C GLY A 38 1.19 -18.38 8.92
N ARG A 39 1.32 -19.61 9.42
CA ARG A 39 1.84 -19.91 10.74
C ARG A 39 3.20 -20.59 10.64
N LEU A 40 4.19 -20.03 11.33
CA LEU A 40 5.53 -20.61 11.39
C LEU A 40 5.45 -22.04 11.95
N GLY A 41 6.04 -22.99 11.25
CA GLY A 41 6.00 -24.42 11.60
C GLY A 41 4.84 -25.21 10.96
N PHE A 42 3.79 -24.54 10.48
CA PHE A 42 2.65 -25.17 9.80
C PHE A 42 2.61 -24.86 8.29
N GLY A 43 3.38 -23.85 7.87
CA GLY A 43 3.53 -23.47 6.46
C GLY A 43 3.42 -21.96 6.28
N LEU A 44 4.23 -21.42 5.37
CA LEU A 44 4.16 -20.04 4.93
C LEU A 44 3.95 -20.01 3.43
N MET A 45 3.12 -19.09 2.96
CA MET A 45 2.92 -18.84 1.55
C MET A 45 3.00 -17.35 1.24
N PHE A 46 3.36 -17.03 0.02
CA PHE A 46 3.32 -15.64 -0.45
C PHE A 46 1.88 -15.32 -0.85
N THR A 47 1.36 -14.18 -0.42
CA THR A 47 0.00 -13.74 -0.71
C THR A 47 -0.04 -12.25 -0.96
N GLU A 48 -0.72 -11.89 -2.04
CA GLU A 48 -1.02 -10.51 -2.38
C GLU A 48 -2.03 -9.93 -1.38
N CYS A 49 -1.65 -8.85 -0.71
CA CYS A 49 -2.51 -8.18 0.24
C CYS A 49 -3.60 -7.39 -0.47
N SER A 50 -4.66 -7.05 0.27
CA SER A 50 -5.66 -6.11 -0.23
C SER A 50 -5.01 -4.74 -0.53
N PRO A 51 -5.49 -3.98 -1.53
CA PRO A 51 -4.84 -2.75 -1.98
C PRO A 51 -4.74 -1.64 -0.92
N ASN A 52 -5.50 -1.75 0.17
CA ASN A 52 -5.51 -0.81 1.29
C ASN A 52 -4.54 -1.21 2.43
N ILE A 53 -3.82 -2.33 2.27
CA ILE A 53 -2.81 -2.81 3.21
C ILE A 53 -1.46 -2.24 2.83
N SER A 54 -0.72 -1.76 3.82
CA SER A 54 0.63 -1.18 3.62
C SER A 54 1.72 -1.86 4.44
N TYR A 55 1.39 -2.87 5.26
CA TYR A 55 2.37 -3.54 6.11
C TYR A 55 2.27 -5.08 6.06
N CYS A 56 3.45 -5.71 6.02
CA CYS A 56 3.61 -7.11 6.38
C CYS A 56 3.89 -7.22 7.87
N VAL A 57 3.06 -7.94 8.60
CA VAL A 57 3.16 -8.07 10.05
C VAL A 57 3.56 -9.49 10.47
N LYS A 58 4.15 -9.56 11.66
CA LYS A 58 4.46 -10.80 12.36
C LYS A 58 3.95 -10.65 13.80
N VAL A 59 2.99 -11.49 14.17
CA VAL A 59 2.46 -11.54 15.53
C VAL A 59 2.99 -12.80 16.20
N THR A 60 3.54 -12.64 17.40
CA THR A 60 3.93 -13.77 18.25
C THR A 60 2.90 -13.90 19.35
N ASN A 61 2.28 -15.06 19.46
CA ASN A 61 1.26 -15.36 20.45
C ASN A 61 1.64 -16.58 21.28
N ILE A 62 1.14 -16.66 22.51
CA ILE A 62 1.34 -17.82 23.37
C ILE A 62 0.11 -18.70 23.24
N ASP A 63 0.28 -19.83 22.57
CA ASP A 63 -0.75 -20.86 22.48
C ASP A 63 -0.51 -21.89 23.59
N PRO A 64 -1.53 -22.25 24.39
CA PRO A 64 -1.35 -23.19 25.50
C PRO A 64 -0.91 -24.59 25.06
N GLU A 65 -1.15 -24.98 23.81
CA GLU A 65 -0.72 -26.28 23.27
C GLU A 65 0.66 -26.19 22.60
N TYR A 66 0.97 -25.07 21.94
CA TYR A 66 2.18 -24.93 21.10
C TYR A 66 3.25 -23.97 21.67
N VAL A 67 3.02 -23.38 22.86
CA VAL A 67 3.88 -22.44 23.60
C VAL A 67 4.15 -21.12 22.87
N HIS A 68 4.81 -21.17 21.73
CA HIS A 68 5.13 -20.01 20.92
C HIS A 68 4.67 -20.22 19.49
N VAL A 69 3.65 -19.45 19.13
CA VAL A 69 3.10 -19.42 17.78
C VAL A 69 3.46 -18.10 17.13
N ILE A 70 3.92 -18.16 15.89
CA ILE A 70 4.23 -16.98 15.09
C ILE A 70 3.31 -17.01 13.87
N ASP A 71 2.39 -16.06 13.82
CA ASP A 71 1.51 -15.83 12.69
C ASP A 71 2.05 -14.64 11.88
N LYS A 72 2.03 -14.76 10.55
CA LYS A 72 2.43 -13.70 9.61
C LYS A 72 1.27 -13.35 8.68
N GLY A 73 1.22 -12.10 8.24
CA GLY A 73 0.24 -11.69 7.24
C GLY A 73 0.27 -10.22 6.86
N CYS A 74 -0.85 -9.80 6.26
CA CYS A 74 -1.13 -8.47 5.77
C CYS A 74 -1.88 -7.67 6.84
N ASP A 75 -1.45 -6.45 7.15
CA ASP A 75 -2.18 -5.56 8.06
C ASP A 75 -2.13 -4.08 7.66
N MET A 76 -3.21 -3.37 7.99
CA MET A 76 -3.34 -1.95 7.72
C MET A 76 -2.46 -1.12 8.65
N GLU A 77 -2.12 -1.64 9.82
CA GLU A 77 -1.29 -0.97 10.82
C GLU A 77 -0.03 -1.75 11.15
N ASN A 78 1.08 -1.04 11.37
CA ASN A 78 2.30 -1.65 11.88
C ASN A 78 2.23 -1.74 13.41
N PHE A 79 1.61 -2.81 13.93
CA PHE A 79 1.54 -3.10 15.36
C PHE A 79 2.92 -3.27 16.03
N CYS A 80 4.00 -3.45 15.27
CA CYS A 80 5.35 -3.52 15.83
C CYS A 80 5.98 -2.12 16.08
N HIS A 81 5.32 -1.04 15.64
CA HIS A 81 5.82 0.33 15.81
C HIS A 81 5.29 1.02 17.08
N VAL A 82 4.45 0.34 17.89
CA VAL A 82 4.16 0.81 19.25
C VAL A 82 5.37 0.54 20.13
N SER A 83 6.23 1.56 20.20
CA SER A 83 7.36 1.70 21.12
C SER A 83 6.91 2.01 22.53
#